data_AF-A0A3S0VBQ3-F1
#
_entry.id   AF-A0A3S0VBQ3-F1
#
_cell.length_a   1.000
_cell.length_b   1.000
_cell.length_c   1.000
_cell.angle_alpha   90.00
_cell.angle_beta   90.00
_cell.angle_gamma   90.00
#
_symmetry.space_group_name_H-M   'P 1'
#
loop_
_entity.id
_entity.type
_entity.pdbx_description
1 polymer ?
#
loop_
_entity_poly.entity_id
_entity_poly.type
_entity_poly.pdbx_seq_one_letter_code
_entity_poly.pdbx_strand_id
1 'polypeptide(L)' 'MTTSDSAQLHEQYLVAGMTCGHCVSAVTEELSAIDGVESVSVDLNAGGVSTVDVTLSRPLAAADVEAAVVEAGYSLASA' A
#
# COMPACT_ATOMS: atom_id res chain seq x y z
N MET A 1 15.85 12.52 16.88
CA MET A 1 15.35 11.19 16.50
C MET A 1 15.52 11.11 15.01
N THR A 2 16.55 10.37 14.59
CA THR A 2 17.18 10.45 13.28
C THR A 2 16.95 9.14 12.55
N THR A 3 16.38 9.22 11.34
CA THR A 3 16.60 8.25 10.25
C THR A 3 16.27 9.06 8.98
N SER A 4 17.24 9.60 8.23
CA SER A 4 18.16 8.90 7.33
C SER A 4 17.42 8.07 6.30
N ASP A 5 16.87 8.71 5.26
CA ASP A 5 16.77 8.05 3.97
C ASP A 5 16.86 9.08 2.84
N SER A 6 17.94 9.00 2.06
CA SER A 6 18.21 9.91 0.94
C SER A 6 18.26 9.16 -0.40
N ALA A 7 17.60 8.00 -0.53
CA ALA A 7 17.51 7.30 -1.82
C ALA A 7 16.34 6.30 -2.00
N GLN A 8 15.51 6.01 -0.99
CA GLN A 8 14.33 5.14 -1.13
C GLN A 8 13.15 5.92 -1.69
N LEU A 9 12.53 5.35 -2.72
CA LEU A 9 11.26 5.82 -3.23
C LEU A 9 10.19 5.30 -2.27
N HIS A 10 9.46 6.21 -1.64
CA HIS A 10 8.40 5.89 -0.71
C HIS A 10 7.10 6.52 -1.20
N GLU A 11 6.08 5.70 -1.35
CA GLU A 11 4.75 6.13 -1.78
C GLU A 11 3.70 5.73 -0.76
N GLN A 12 2.69 6.58 -0.60
CA GLN A 12 1.60 6.37 0.35
C GLN A 12 0.28 6.32 -0.39
N TYR A 13 -0.51 5.32 -0.04
CA TYR A 13 -1.83 5.07 -0.60
C TYR A 13 -2.86 5.00 0.52
N LEU A 14 -4.06 5.51 0.24
CA LEU A 14 -5.18 5.43 1.17
C LEU A 14 -6.12 4.33 0.68
N VAL A 15 -6.50 3.40 1.56
CA VAL A 15 -7.37 2.28 1.20
C VAL A 15 -8.54 2.23 2.18
N ALA A 16 -9.76 2.29 1.66
CA ALA A 16 -10.97 2.29 2.48
C ALA A 16 -11.55 0.87 2.64
N GLY A 17 -12.14 0.60 3.80
CA GLY A 17 -13.00 -0.58 4.00
C GLY A 17 -12.31 -1.84 4.53
N MET A 18 -11.00 -1.80 4.80
CA MET A 18 -10.33 -2.88 5.52
C MET A 18 -10.81 -2.93 6.98
N THR A 19 -11.11 -4.11 7.50
CA THR A 19 -11.69 -4.30 8.85
C THR A 19 -10.95 -5.30 9.73
N CYS A 20 -10.03 -6.10 9.18
CA CYS A 20 -9.30 -7.10 9.93
C CYS A 20 -7.90 -7.38 9.36
N GLY A 21 -7.07 -8.12 10.10
CA GLY A 21 -5.71 -8.48 9.68
C GLY A 21 -5.64 -9.30 8.38
N HIS A 22 -6.65 -10.11 8.07
CA HIS A 22 -6.68 -10.83 6.79
C HIS A 22 -6.88 -9.89 5.59
N CYS A 23 -7.65 -8.81 5.76
CA CYS A 23 -7.81 -7.76 4.75
C CYS A 23 -6.47 -7.08 4.45
N VAL A 24 -5.72 -6.79 5.52
CA VAL A 24 -4.38 -6.22 5.43
C VAL A 24 -3.45 -7.16 4.69
N SER A 25 -3.41 -8.44 5.06
CA SER A 25 -2.56 -9.44 4.39
C SER A 25 -2.87 -9.53 2.90
N ALA A 26 -4.15 -9.55 2.50
CA ALA A 26 -4.52 -9.59 1.09
C ALA A 26 -3.98 -8.37 0.31
N VAL A 27 -4.19 -7.15 0.81
CA VAL A 27 -3.68 -5.94 0.15
C VAL A 27 -2.15 -5.92 0.10
N THR A 28 -1.49 -6.32 1.19
CA THR A 28 -0.03 -6.41 1.27
C THR A 28 0.53 -7.42 0.28
N GLU A 29 -0.10 -8.58 0.13
CA GLU A 29 0.32 -9.63 -0.82
C GLU A 29 0.22 -9.15 -2.27
N GLU A 30 -0.92 -8.57 -2.67
CA GLU A 30 -1.10 -8.08 -4.04
C GLU A 30 -0.14 -6.94 -4.38
N LEU A 31 0.06 -5.99 -3.46
CA LEU A 31 1.02 -4.89 -3.67
C LEU A 31 2.46 -5.39 -3.71
N SER A 32 2.83 -6.35 -2.85
CA SER A 32 4.18 -6.92 -2.85
C SER A 32 4.50 -7.75 -4.10
N ALA A 33 3.49 -8.14 -4.87
CA ALA A 33 3.67 -8.84 -6.14
C ALA A 33 4.04 -7.90 -7.30
N ILE A 34 3.89 -6.58 -7.14
CA ILE A 34 4.22 -5.60 -8.18
C ILE A 34 5.75 -5.47 -8.30
N ASP A 35 6.28 -5.58 -9.53
CA ASP A 35 7.71 -5.36 -9.80
C ASP A 35 8.15 -3.96 -9.37
N GLY A 36 9.12 -3.91 -8.48
CA GLY A 36 9.64 -2.67 -7.92
C GLY A 36 9.24 -2.43 -6.47
N VAL A 37 8.26 -3.16 -5.93
CA VAL A 37 7.91 -3.10 -4.50
C VAL A 37 8.94 -3.87 -3.68
N GLU A 38 9.53 -3.20 -2.69
CA GLU A 38 10.48 -3.79 -1.75
C GLU A 38 9.82 -4.12 -0.41
N SER A 39 8.93 -3.24 0.06
CA SER A 39 8.21 -3.44 1.31
C SER A 39 6.85 -2.75 1.30
N VAL A 40 5.88 -3.34 2.02
CA VAL A 40 4.55 -2.78 2.22
C VAL A 40 4.23 -2.82 3.70
N SER A 41 3.80 -1.68 4.24
CA SER A 41 3.34 -1.52 5.62
C SER A 41 1.95 -0.91 5.63
N VAL A 42 1.04 -1.46 6.42
CA VAL A 42 -0.35 -0.99 6.48
C VAL A 42 -0.68 -0.54 7.89
N ASP A 43 -1.07 0.72 8.02
CA ASP A 43 -1.72 1.26 9.21
C ASP A 43 -3.23 1.06 9.10
N LEU A 44 -3.71 -0.04 9.68
CA LEU A 44 -5.11 -0.44 9.62
C LEU A 44 -5.99 0.47 10.48
N ASN A 45 -6.88 1.21 9.83
CA ASN A 45 -8.01 1.86 10.46
C ASN A 45 -9.27 1.04 10.19
N ALA A 46 -9.62 0.15 11.13
CA ALA A 46 -10.70 -0.81 10.94
C ALA A 46 -12.05 -0.13 10.65
N GLY A 47 -12.59 -0.35 9.45
CA GLY A 47 -13.84 0.23 8.98
C GLY A 47 -13.73 1.68 8.49
N GLY A 48 -12.53 2.26 8.51
CA GLY A 48 -12.23 3.60 8.02
C GLY A 48 -11.33 3.58 6.78
N VAL A 49 -10.51 4.63 6.67
CA VAL A 49 -9.45 4.77 5.67
C VAL A 49 -8.13 4.40 6.32
N SER A 50 -7.52 3.32 5.82
CA SER A 50 -6.21 2.85 6.25
C SER A 50 -5.12 3.44 5.35
N THR A 51 -3.94 3.64 5.91
CA THR A 51 -2.78 4.13 5.16
C THR A 51 -1.88 2.96 4.80
N VAL A 52 -1.42 2.92 3.55
CA VAL A 52 -0.51 1.91 3.03
C VAL A 52 0.77 2.60 2.59
N ASP A 53 1.84 2.35 3.31
CA ASP A 53 3.19 2.79 3.01
C ASP A 53 3.90 1.74 2.16
N VAL A 54 4.42 2.15 1.01
CA VAL A 54 5.11 1.26 0.08
C VAL A 54 6.52 1.79 -0.17
N THR A 55 7.52 0.93 0.09
CA THR A 55 8.92 1.18 -0.29
C THR A 55 9.16 0.59 -1.66
N LEU A 56 9.77 1.38 -2.53
CA LEU A 56 9.96 1.07 -3.94
C LEU A 56 11.44 1.20 -4.34
N SER A 57 11.88 0.31 -5.20
CA SER A 57 13.16 0.40 -5.91
C SER A 57 13.07 1.22 -7.20
N ARG A 58 11.85 1.40 -7.72
CA ARG A 58 11.53 2.16 -8.94
C ARG A 58 10.12 2.76 -8.86
N PRO A 59 9.82 3.87 -9.55
CA PRO A 59 8.48 4.43 -9.59
C PRO A 59 7.48 3.42 -10.17
N LEU A 60 6.31 3.30 -9.53
CA LEU A 60 5.20 2.49 -10.01
C LEU A 60 4.22 3.33 -10.82
N ALA A 61 3.50 2.68 -11.74
CA ALA A 61 2.33 3.32 -12.32
C ALA A 61 1.18 3.24 -11.32
N ALA A 62 0.48 4.36 -11.12
CA ALA A 62 -0.70 4.40 -10.25
C ALA A 62 -1.77 3.36 -10.65
N ALA A 63 -1.85 3.03 -11.94
CA ALA A 63 -2.75 1.99 -12.45
C ALA A 63 -2.40 0.57 -11.96
N ASP A 64 -1.11 0.26 -11.78
CA ASP A 64 -0.68 -1.05 -11.27
C ASP A 64 -1.07 -1.20 -9.80
N VAL A 65 -0.87 -0.13 -9.01
CA VAL A 65 -1.27 -0.10 -7.61
C VAL A 65 -2.79 -0.16 -7.45
N GLU A 66 -3.54 0.59 -8.27
CA GLU A 66 -5.00 0.54 -8.27
C GLU A 66 -5.50 -0.86 -8.63
N ALA A 67 -4.93 -1.50 -9.66
CA ALA A 67 -5.30 -2.85 -10.06
C ALA A 67 -5.07 -3.86 -8.91
N ALA A 68 -3.90 -3.84 -8.26
CA ALA A 68 -3.60 -4.72 -7.14
C ALA A 68 -4.57 -4.51 -5.95
N VAL A 69 -4.90 -3.26 -5.63
CA VAL A 69 -5.86 -2.96 -4.55
C VAL A 69 -7.28 -3.43 -4.92
N VAL A 70 -7.67 -3.31 -6.20
CA VAL A 70 -8.95 -3.82 -6.71
C VAL A 70 -9.01 -5.34 -6.73
N GLU A 71 -7.91 -6.01 -7.08
CA GLU A 71 -7.78 -7.48 -7.01
C GLU A 71 -7.89 -7.98 -5.57
N ALA A 72 -7.34 -7.24 -4.60
CA ALA A 72 -7.54 -7.50 -3.18
C ALA A 72 -8.98 -7.22 -2.68
N GLY A 73 -9.85 -6.65 -3.53
CA GLY A 73 -11.25 -6.37 -3.23
C GLY A 73 -11.50 -5.00 -2.58
N TYR A 74 -10.55 -4.07 -2.70
CA TYR A 74 -10.62 -2.72 -2.14
C TYR A 74 -10.50 -1.64 -3.21
N SER A 75 -10.58 -0.39 -2.80
CA SER A 75 -10.40 0.75 -3.68
C SER A 75 -9.50 1.78 -3.01
N LEU A 76 -8.67 2.45 -3.81
CA LEU A 76 -7.93 3.62 -3.37
C LEU A 76 -8.93 4.72 -2.98
N ALA A 77 -8.77 5.26 -1.78
CA ALA A 77 -9.48 6.45 -1.35
C ALA A 77 -8.77 7.67 -1.94
N SER A 78 -9.51 8.48 -2.68
CA SER A 78 -9.08 9.84 -3.01
C SER A 78 -9.16 10.68 -1.73
N ALA A 79 -8.02 11.24 -1.31
CA ALA A 79 -7.94 12.20 -0.20
C ALA A 79 -8.86 13.41 -0.43
#